data_AF-A0A8T3LZR9-F1
#
_entry.id   AF-A0A8T3LZR9-F1
#
_cell.length_a   1.000
_cell.length_b   1.000
_cell.length_c   1.000
_cell.angle_alpha   90.00
_cell.angle_beta   90.00
_cell.angle_gamma   90.00
#
_symmetry.space_group_name_H-M   'P 1'
#
loop_
_entity.id
_entity.type
_entity.pdbx_description
1 polymer ?
#
loop_
_entity_poly.entity_id
_entity_poly.type
_entity_poly.pdbx_seq_one_letter_code
_entity_poly.pdbx_strand_id
1 'polypeptide(L)'
;MPRRRTRPEPARRARRHSADRRAASRIDIRVLLVAIVVAAGLALFYLSQSTRVAATGYEIDALEATLSQRHADQQQLIWAVGQARSPAEITQRARAELQLVPLEDGAVTFASSASQPAD
;
A
#
# COMPACT_ATOMS: atom_id res chain seq x y z
N MET A 1 20.12 47.07 -87.77
CA MET A 1 21.38 46.97 -86.99
C MET A 1 21.07 46.89 -85.50
N PRO A 2 21.50 45.84 -84.79
CA PRO A 2 21.23 45.62 -83.37
C PRO A 2 22.37 46.13 -82.48
N ARG A 3 22.07 46.71 -81.30
CA ARG A 3 23.02 46.75 -80.19
C ARG A 3 22.36 46.40 -78.85
N ARG A 4 22.81 45.24 -78.37
CA ARG A 4 22.55 44.53 -77.13
C ARG A 4 23.39 45.16 -76.01
N ARG A 5 22.81 45.52 -74.87
CA ARG A 5 23.51 45.75 -73.58
C ARG A 5 22.59 45.28 -72.45
N THR A 6 22.72 44.04 -71.99
CA THR A 6 23.49 43.60 -70.81
C THR A 6 22.99 44.20 -69.50
N ARG A 7 22.08 43.45 -68.88
CA ARG A 7 21.68 43.48 -67.47
C ARG A 7 22.89 43.23 -66.55
N PRO A 8 22.96 43.92 -65.42
CA PRO A 8 23.36 43.27 -64.18
C PRO A 8 22.25 43.41 -63.14
N GLU A 9 21.74 42.26 -62.70
CA GLU A 9 21.07 42.13 -61.42
C GLU A 9 22.09 42.32 -60.29
N PRO A 10 21.78 43.14 -59.29
CA PRO A 10 22.26 42.88 -57.95
C PRO A 10 21.16 42.16 -57.18
N ALA A 11 21.42 40.88 -56.94
CA ALA A 11 20.69 40.02 -56.03
C ALA A 11 20.44 40.72 -54.68
N ARG A 12 19.20 41.18 -54.44
CA ARG A 12 18.71 41.47 -53.08
C ARG A 12 18.30 40.15 -52.42
N ARG A 13 19.26 39.25 -52.23
CA ARG A 13 19.10 38.08 -51.39
C ARG A 13 19.86 38.30 -50.09
N ALA A 14 19.15 38.03 -48.99
CA ALA A 14 19.70 37.62 -47.70
C ALA A 14 20.56 38.66 -46.94
N ARG A 15 19.92 39.62 -46.28
CA ARG A 15 20.51 40.27 -45.09
C ARG A 15 19.50 40.62 -44.02
N ARG A 16 18.74 39.63 -43.53
CA ARG A 16 18.06 39.70 -42.21
C ARG A 16 17.93 38.30 -41.60
N HIS A 17 19.05 37.60 -41.43
CA HIS A 17 19.13 36.36 -40.62
C HIS A 17 20.45 36.29 -39.82
N SER A 18 20.99 37.44 -39.44
CA SER A 18 22.28 37.51 -38.74
C SER A 18 22.23 38.34 -37.46
N ALA A 19 21.04 38.53 -36.89
CA ALA A 19 20.88 39.14 -35.56
C ALA A 19 20.63 38.11 -34.44
N ASP A 20 20.27 36.86 -34.75
CA ASP A 20 19.96 35.85 -33.72
C ASP A 20 21.16 35.04 -33.22
N ARG A 21 22.36 35.20 -33.80
CA ARG A 21 23.53 34.39 -33.42
C ARG A 21 24.53 35.07 -32.48
N ARG A 22 24.22 36.28 -31.99
CA ARG A 22 25.11 37.02 -31.05
C ARG A 22 24.49 37.26 -29.68
N ALA A 23 23.40 36.57 -29.37
CA ALA A 23 22.95 36.34 -28.01
C ALA A 23 23.27 34.91 -27.57
N ALA A 24 24.37 34.32 -28.08
CA ALA A 24 25.07 33.28 -27.35
C ALA A 24 25.65 33.97 -26.11
N SER A 25 24.78 34.15 -25.10
CA SER A 25 25.18 34.56 -23.78
C SER A 25 26.33 33.63 -23.41
N ARG A 26 27.45 34.22 -23.00
CA ARG A 26 28.53 33.47 -22.38
C ARG A 26 27.93 32.97 -21.08
N ILE A 27 27.23 31.84 -21.14
CA ILE A 27 26.72 31.16 -19.97
C ILE A 27 27.97 30.87 -19.15
N ASP A 28 28.08 31.56 -18.02
CA ASP A 28 29.17 31.36 -17.10
C ASP A 28 29.13 29.88 -16.69
N ILE A 29 30.27 29.19 -16.85
CA ILE A 29 30.43 27.78 -16.50
C ILE A 29 29.99 27.55 -15.05
N ARG A 30 30.16 28.55 -14.18
CA ARG A 30 29.67 28.51 -12.80
C ARG A 30 28.15 28.40 -12.71
N VAL A 31 27.42 29.16 -13.53
CA VAL A 31 25.96 29.10 -13.59
C VAL A 31 25.50 27.74 -14.13
N LEU A 32 26.19 27.21 -15.15
CA LEU A 32 25.91 25.87 -15.66
C LEU A 32 26.13 24.79 -14.59
N LEU A 33 27.24 24.86 -13.86
CA LEU A 33 27.54 23.91 -12.78
C LEU A 33 26.52 23.99 -11.65
N VAL A 34 26.12 25.19 -11.24
CA VAL A 34 25.06 25.38 -10.23
C VAL A 34 23.75 24.78 -10.75
N ALA A 35 23.38 25.01 -12.01
CA ALA A 35 22.17 24.43 -12.59
C ALA A 35 22.21 22.90 -12.61
N ILE A 36 23.37 22.30 -12.93
CA ILE A 36 23.56 20.84 -12.91
C ILE A 36 23.41 20.31 -11.47
N VAL A 37 24.03 20.96 -10.48
CA VAL A 37 23.92 20.55 -9.07
C VAL A 37 22.47 20.66 -8.57
N VAL A 38 21.77 21.74 -8.93
CA VAL A 38 20.35 21.92 -8.57
C VAL A 38 19.47 20.86 -9.24
N ALA A 39 19.68 20.59 -10.54
CA ALA A 39 18.94 19.57 -11.27
C ALA A 39 19.21 18.16 -10.70
N ALA A 40 20.46 17.84 -10.38
CA ALA A 40 20.84 16.60 -9.73
C ALA A 40 20.22 16.47 -8.32
N GLY A 41 20.23 17.55 -7.53
CA GLY A 41 19.58 17.60 -6.23
C GLY A 41 18.06 17.39 -6.31
N LEU A 42 17.39 18.02 -7.28
CA LEU A 42 15.96 17.81 -7.54
C LEU A 42 15.66 16.38 -7.99
N ALA A 43 16.48 15.81 -8.87
CA ALA A 43 16.33 14.43 -9.32
C ALA A 43 16.49 13.44 -8.15
N LEU A 44 17.50 13.63 -7.31
CA LEU A 44 17.73 12.82 -6.11
C LEU A 44 16.61 13.01 -5.07
N PHE A 45 16.09 14.22 -4.90
CA PHE A 45 14.98 14.50 -4.01
C PHE A 45 13.69 13.81 -4.48
N TYR A 46 13.40 13.87 -5.78
CA TYR A 46 12.26 13.18 -6.38
C TYR A 46 12.42 11.65 -6.30
N LEU A 47 13.64 11.15 -6.47
CA LEU A 47 13.97 9.74 -6.27
C LEU A 47 13.79 9.34 -4.80
N SER A 48 14.16 10.21 -3.85
CA SER A 48 13.93 9.97 -2.43
C SER A 48 12.43 9.96 -2.08
N GLN A 49 11.60 10.75 -2.74
CA GLN A 49 10.14 10.69 -2.56
C GLN A 49 9.58 9.36 -3.09
N SER A 50 9.98 8.92 -4.28
CA SER A 50 9.57 7.63 -4.83
C SER A 50 10.11 6.44 -4.02
N THR A 51 11.31 6.56 -3.45
CA THR A 51 11.88 5.53 -2.55
C THR A 51 11.14 5.48 -1.21
N ARG A 52 10.68 6.62 -0.67
CA ARG A 52 9.82 6.63 0.53
C ARG A 52 8.48 5.94 0.26
N VAL A 53 7.88 6.12 -0.91
CA VAL A 53 6.64 5.43 -1.28
C VAL A 53 6.86 3.91 -1.40
N ALA A 54 8.01 3.47 -1.92
CA ALA A 54 8.34 2.05 -1.98
C ALA A 54 8.58 1.43 -0.59
N ALA A 55 9.30 2.13 0.29
CA ALA A 55 9.51 1.68 1.67
C ALA A 55 8.20 1.59 2.46
N THR A 56 7.31 2.58 2.31
CA THR A 56 5.97 2.54 2.94
C THR A 56 5.09 1.44 2.34
N GLY A 57 5.22 1.15 1.04
CA GLY A 57 4.54 0.01 0.41
C GLY A 57 4.93 -1.33 1.04
N TYR A 58 6.24 -1.57 1.24
CA TYR A 58 6.70 -2.81 1.90
C TYR A 58 6.25 -2.92 3.36
N GLU A 59 6.20 -1.80 4.09
CA GLU A 59 5.68 -1.78 5.46
C GLU A 59 4.18 -2.12 5.48
N ILE A 60 3.40 -1.60 4.52
CA ILE A 60 1.98 -1.92 4.39
C ILE A 60 1.79 -3.41 4.05
N ASP A 61 2.51 -3.94 3.06
CA ASP A 61 2.39 -5.36 2.67
C ASP A 61 2.77 -6.29 3.83
N ALA A 62 3.82 -5.95 4.59
CA ALA A 62 4.23 -6.71 5.77
C ALA A 62 3.18 -6.66 6.91
N LEU A 63 2.55 -5.50 7.12
CA LEU A 63 1.47 -5.34 8.09
C LEU A 63 0.22 -6.12 7.67
N GLU A 64 -0.13 -6.10 6.38
CA GLU A 64 -1.28 -6.83 5.84
C GLU A 64 -1.08 -8.35 5.95
N ALA A 65 0.13 -8.84 5.65
CA ALA A 65 0.50 -10.23 5.88
C ALA A 65 0.36 -10.60 7.36
N THR A 66 0.82 -9.74 8.27
CA THR A 66 0.72 -9.95 9.72
C THR A 66 -0.74 -10.02 10.18
N LEU A 67 -1.62 -9.14 9.68
CA LEU A 67 -3.04 -9.15 9.99
C LEU A 67 -3.72 -10.42 9.50
N SER A 68 -3.43 -10.85 8.27
CA SER A 68 -3.99 -12.07 7.70
C SER A 68 -3.63 -13.31 8.54
N GLN A 69 -2.39 -13.39 9.01
CA GLN A 69 -1.91 -14.47 9.88
C GLN A 69 -2.66 -14.46 11.21
N ARG A 70 -2.81 -13.29 11.85
CA ARG A 70 -3.54 -13.17 13.12
C ARG A 70 -5.00 -13.55 13.00
N HIS A 71 -5.64 -13.20 11.87
CA HIS A 71 -7.02 -13.61 11.62
C HIS A 71 -7.15 -15.13 11.46
N ALA A 72 -6.22 -15.78 10.77
CA ALA A 72 -6.19 -17.23 10.66
C ALA A 72 -6.00 -17.89 12.04
N ASP A 73 -5.05 -17.40 12.85
CA ASP A 73 -4.81 -17.89 14.20
C ASP A 73 -6.06 -17.75 15.08
N GLN A 74 -6.76 -16.62 14.99
CA GLN A 74 -7.99 -16.37 15.74
C GLN A 74 -9.11 -17.32 15.33
N GLN A 75 -9.30 -17.56 14.03
CA GLN A 75 -10.31 -18.50 13.54
C GLN A 75 -10.02 -19.93 14.01
N GLN A 76 -8.76 -20.35 13.97
CA GLN A 76 -8.34 -21.64 14.48
C GLN A 76 -8.60 -21.77 15.99
N LEU A 77 -8.32 -20.71 16.76
CA LEU A 77 -8.56 -20.72 18.19
C LEU A 77 -10.06 -20.77 18.52
N ILE A 78 -10.89 -20.00 17.81
CA ILE A 78 -12.35 -20.04 17.97
C ILE A 78 -12.87 -21.45 17.69
N TRP A 79 -12.38 -22.09 16.63
CA TRP A 79 -12.76 -23.46 16.30
C TRP A 79 -12.35 -24.45 17.39
N ALA A 80 -11.10 -24.36 17.88
CA ALA A 80 -10.60 -25.22 18.95
C ALA A 80 -11.38 -25.03 20.26
N VAL A 81 -11.73 -23.79 20.62
CA VAL A 81 -12.58 -23.49 21.79
C VAL A 81 -13.99 -24.03 21.59
N GLY A 82 -14.56 -23.87 20.39
CA GLY A 82 -15.87 -24.42 20.04
C GLY A 82 -15.91 -25.94 20.16
N GLN A 83 -14.85 -26.62 19.70
CA GLN A 83 -14.71 -28.07 19.82
C GLN A 83 -14.57 -28.49 21.29
N ALA A 84 -13.69 -27.84 22.05
CA ALA A 84 -13.47 -28.15 23.46
C ALA A 84 -14.68 -27.86 24.36
N ARG A 85 -15.51 -26.86 24.00
CA ARG A 85 -16.77 -26.53 24.69
C ARG A 85 -17.97 -27.29 24.13
N SER A 86 -17.78 -28.16 23.14
CA SER A 86 -18.89 -28.92 22.58
C SER A 86 -19.46 -29.88 23.64
N PRO A 87 -20.80 -30.03 23.75
CA PRO A 87 -21.41 -30.95 24.70
C PRO A 87 -20.87 -32.38 24.56
N ALA A 88 -20.55 -32.82 23.34
CA ALA A 88 -19.98 -34.14 23.08
C ALA A 88 -18.62 -34.34 23.78
N GLU A 89 -17.68 -33.39 23.61
CA GLU A 89 -16.37 -33.40 24.28
C GLU A 89 -16.50 -33.35 25.80
N ILE A 90 -17.40 -32.49 26.31
CA ILE A 90 -17.66 -32.38 27.75
C ILE A 90 -18.19 -33.70 28.31
N THR A 91 -19.15 -34.33 27.62
CA THR A 91 -19.74 -35.61 28.06
C THR A 91 -18.72 -36.74 27.97
N GLN A 92 -17.86 -36.73 26.95
CA GLN A 92 -16.79 -37.71 26.78
C GLN A 92 -15.75 -37.59 27.91
N ARG A 93 -15.27 -36.38 28.24
CA ARG A 93 -14.37 -36.15 29.38
C ARG A 93 -15.01 -36.48 30.70
N ALA A 94 -16.27 -36.10 30.91
CA ALA A 94 -17.03 -36.44 32.12
C ALA A 94 -17.10 -37.96 32.35
N ARG A 95 -17.28 -38.76 31.30
CA ARG A 95 -17.24 -40.23 31.40
C ARG A 95 -15.83 -40.78 31.60
N ALA A 96 -14.86 -40.28 30.83
CA ALA A 96 -13.51 -40.84 30.81
C ALA A 96 -12.69 -40.49 32.06
N GLU A 97 -12.76 -39.25 32.52
CA GLU A 97 -11.94 -38.74 33.62
C GLU A 97 -12.67 -38.78 34.96
N LEU A 98 -13.96 -38.47 34.96
CA LEU A 98 -14.76 -38.36 36.19
C LEU A 98 -15.67 -39.57 36.44
N GLN A 99 -15.65 -40.57 35.55
CA GLN A 99 -16.48 -41.77 35.62
C GLN A 99 -17.97 -41.47 35.82
N LEU A 100 -18.44 -40.32 35.33
CA LEU A 100 -19.82 -39.89 35.50
C LEU A 100 -20.71 -40.73 34.58
N VAL A 101 -21.72 -41.35 35.18
CA VAL A 101 -22.73 -42.16 34.49
C VAL A 101 -23.99 -41.31 34.31
N PRO A 102 -24.67 -41.37 33.14
CA PRO A 102 -25.94 -40.67 32.95
C PRO A 102 -26.95 -41.08 34.02
N LEU A 103 -27.65 -40.10 34.59
CA LEU A 103 -28.71 -40.36 35.56
C LEU A 103 -29.88 -41.05 34.85
N GLU A 104 -30.51 -42.00 35.55
CA GLU A 104 -31.73 -42.64 35.07
C GLU A 104 -32.87 -41.63 34.98
N ASP A 105 -33.74 -41.81 33.99
CA ASP A 105 -34.91 -40.97 33.78
C ASP A 105 -35.83 -41.05 35.02
N GLY A 106 -35.89 -39.96 35.79
CA GLY A 106 -36.67 -39.85 37.03
C GLY A 106 -35.85 -39.79 38.32
N ALA A 107 -34.52 -39.91 38.27
CA ALA A 107 -33.66 -39.80 39.46
C ALA A 107 -33.58 -38.37 40.03
N VAL A 108 -33.99 -37.35 39.26
CA VAL A 108 -33.95 -35.94 39.67
C VAL A 108 -35.33 -35.51 40.18
N THR A 109 -35.43 -35.29 41.49
CA THR A 109 -36.60 -34.63 42.10
C THR A 109 -36.27 -33.17 42.35
N PHE A 110 -36.95 -32.26 41.67
CA PHE A 110 -36.79 -30.83 41.89
C PHE A 110 -37.53 -30.41 43.16
N ALA A 111 -36.88 -29.66 44.04
CA ALA A 111 -37.55 -29.04 45.17
C ALA A 111 -38.50 -27.94 44.69
N SER A 112 -39.75 -27.96 45.15
CA SER A 112 -40.71 -26.88 44.88
C SER A 112 -40.18 -25.57 45.46
N SER A 113 -39.92 -24.59 44.60
CA SER A 113 -39.54 -23.24 45.01
C SER A 113 -40.72 -22.58 45.72
N ALA A 114 -40.73 -22.64 47.05
CA ALA A 114 -41.70 -21.97 47.91
C ALA A 114 -41.48 -20.45 47.90
N SER A 115 -41.67 -19.80 46.76
CA SER A 115 -41.58 -18.34 46.58
C SER A 115 -42.26 -17.89 45.29
N GLN A 116 -43.48 -18.36 45.02
CA GLN A 116 -44.36 -17.71 44.04
C GLN A 116 -45.56 -17.16 44.81
N PRO A 117 -45.57 -15.86 45.17
CA PRO A 117 -46.76 -15.25 45.73
C PRO A 117 -47.86 -15.28 44.66
N ALA A 118 -49.04 -15.74 45.04
CA ALA A 118 -50.23 -15.71 44.20
C ALA A 118 -50.76 -14.27 44.17
N ASP A 119 -50.90 -13.72 42.96
CA ASP A 119 -51.81 -12.60 42.68
C ASP A 119 -53.22 -13.15 42.40
#